data_AF-A0A917VN96-F1
#
_entry.id   AF-A0A917VN96-F1
#
_cell.length_a   1.000
_cell.length_b   1.000
_cell.length_c   1.000
_cell.angle_alpha   90.00
_cell.angle_beta   90.00
_cell.angle_gamma   90.00
#
_symmetry.space_group_name_H-M   'P 1'
#
loop_
_entity.id
_entity.type
_entity.pdbx_description
1 polymer ?
#
loop_
_entity_poly.entity_id
_entity_poly.type
_entity_poly.pdbx_seq_one_letter_code
_entity_poly.pdbx_strand_id
1 'polypeptide(L)' 'MIDWSEAACGDGLYDLATLTLGHPEHLGDVVSGYGTDVDLDVIRAWWSLRSLRGVRWLVEHGFDPTTPGGEVDVLINQAV' A
#
# COMPACT_ATOMS: atom_id res chain seq x y z
N MET A 1 -11.35 0.94 13.45
CA MET A 1 -11.24 2.02 12.44
C MET A 1 -11.48 3.35 13.13
N ILE A 2 -10.48 4.24 13.09
CA ILE A 2 -10.52 5.61 13.60
C ILE A 2 -9.84 6.51 12.55
N ASP A 3 -9.94 7.83 12.72
CA ASP A 3 -9.43 8.83 11.76
C ASP A 3 -10.05 8.70 10.35
N TRP A 4 -11.21 9.36 10.18
CA TRP A 4 -11.99 9.37 8.92
C TRP A 4 -11.76 10.63 8.10
N SER A 5 -10.72 11.42 8.39
CA SER A 5 -10.47 12.71 7.74
C SER A 5 -10.28 12.61 6.23
N GLU A 6 -9.66 11.51 5.75
CA GLU A 6 -9.38 11.24 4.34
C GLU A 6 -10.40 10.26 3.69
N ALA A 7 -11.51 9.97 4.37
CA ALA A 7 -12.51 9.05 3.84
C ALA A 7 -13.24 9.66 2.63
N ALA A 8 -13.26 8.93 1.52
CA ALA A 8 -13.88 9.36 0.29
C ALA A 8 -14.48 8.19 -0.51
N CYS A 9 -15.35 8.50 -1.48
CA CYS A 9 -15.77 7.52 -2.46
C CYS A 9 -14.62 7.24 -3.45
N GLY A 10 -14.30 5.96 -3.66
CA GLY A 10 -13.20 5.54 -4.51
C GLY A 10 -13.18 4.03 -4.75
N ASP A 11 -12.03 3.53 -5.21
CA ASP A 11 -11.79 2.10 -5.34
C ASP A 11 -11.61 1.48 -3.94
N GLY A 12 -12.45 0.49 -3.61
CA GLY A 12 -12.38 -0.20 -2.32
C GLY A 12 -11.08 -0.99 -2.10
N LEU A 13 -10.37 -1.36 -3.18
CA LEU A 13 -9.09 -2.04 -3.07
C LEU A 13 -7.98 -1.13 -2.54
N TYR A 14 -8.18 0.20 -2.56
CA TYR A 14 -7.27 1.16 -1.95
C TYR A 14 -7.11 0.95 -0.44
N ASP A 15 -8.20 0.61 0.25
CA ASP A 15 -8.17 0.36 1.69
C ASP A 15 -7.41 -0.93 2.02
N LEU A 16 -7.61 -1.98 1.22
CA LEU A 16 -6.87 -3.23 1.34
C LEU A 16 -5.38 -3.01 1.09
N ALA A 17 -5.03 -2.31 0.02
CA ALA A 17 -3.66 -1.97 -0.29
C ALA A 17 -3.01 -1.17 0.85
N THR A 18 -3.70 -0.18 1.41
CA THR A 18 -3.19 0.62 2.53
C THR A 18 -2.95 -0.22 3.78
N LEU A 19 -3.86 -1.14 4.11
CA LEU A 19 -3.75 -2.02 5.28
C LEU A 19 -2.55 -2.97 5.17
N THR A 20 -2.23 -3.43 3.96
CA THR A 20 -1.23 -4.48 3.73
C THR A 20 0.10 -3.95 3.19
N LEU A 21 0.24 -2.64 2.94
CA LEU A 21 1.43 -2.03 2.32
C LEU A 21 2.74 -2.38 3.04
N GLY A 22 2.73 -2.36 4.38
CA GLY A 22 3.89 -2.72 5.21
C GLY A 22 3.96 -4.19 5.60
N HIS A 23 2.97 -4.99 5.21
CA HIS A 23 2.80 -6.39 5.61
C HIS A 23 2.26 -7.23 4.45
N PRO A 24 2.98 -7.30 3.30
CA PRO A 24 2.52 -8.04 2.12
C PRO A 24 2.32 -9.54 2.40
N GLU A 25 3.03 -10.10 3.39
CA GLU A 25 2.89 -11.48 3.85
C GLU A 25 1.47 -11.82 4.34
N HIS A 26 0.73 -10.82 4.83
CA HIS A 26 -0.63 -10.98 5.33
C HIS A 26 -1.71 -10.68 4.30
N LEU A 27 -1.34 -10.27 3.08
CA LEU A 27 -2.33 -9.96 2.03
C LEU A 27 -3.26 -11.15 1.75
N GLY A 28 -2.70 -12.36 1.67
CA GLY A 28 -3.47 -13.59 1.45
C GLY A 28 -4.49 -13.84 2.56
N ASP A 29 -4.09 -13.64 3.82
CA ASP A 29 -4.97 -13.82 4.98
C ASP A 29 -6.11 -12.80 4.95
N VAL A 30 -5.82 -11.54 4.64
CA VAL A 30 -6.81 -10.45 4.56
C VAL A 30 -7.83 -10.70 3.46
N VAL A 31 -7.39 -10.99 2.24
CA VAL A 31 -8.32 -11.18 1.09
C VAL A 31 -9.17 -12.44 1.25
N SER A 32 -8.67 -13.46 1.96
CA SER A 32 -9.45 -14.67 2.25
C SER A 32 -10.74 -14.38 3.04
N GLY A 33 -10.73 -13.32 3.86
CA GLY A 33 -11.89 -12.89 4.64
C GLY A 33 -13.00 -12.21 3.83
N TYR A 34 -12.72 -11.75 2.61
CA TYR A 34 -13.71 -11.03 1.79
C TYR A 34 -14.68 -11.96 1.05
N GLY A 35 -14.40 -13.26 0.96
CA GLY A 35 -15.31 -14.27 0.40
C GLY A 35 -15.63 -14.07 -1.09
N THR A 36 -14.84 -13.27 -1.80
CA THR A 36 -14.94 -13.00 -3.23
C THR A 36 -13.54 -12.87 -3.84
N ASP A 37 -13.46 -12.96 -5.17
CA ASP A 37 -12.19 -12.77 -5.87
C ASP A 37 -11.76 -11.29 -5.76
N VAL A 38 -10.56 -11.09 -5.22
CA VAL A 38 -9.93 -9.80 -5.08
C VAL A 38 -8.80 -9.69 -6.10
N ASP A 39 -8.81 -8.61 -6.89
CA ASP A 39 -7.77 -8.35 -7.88
C ASP A 39 -6.46 -7.93 -7.19
N LEU A 40 -5.51 -8.86 -7.11
CA LEU A 40 -4.22 -8.62 -6.47
C LEU A 40 -3.31 -7.70 -7.28
N ASP A 41 -3.50 -7.62 -8.61
CA ASP A 41 -2.69 -6.74 -9.45
C ASP A 41 -3.08 -5.28 -9.21
N VAL A 42 -4.38 -5.00 -8.99
CA VAL A 42 -4.84 -3.67 -8.57
C VAL A 42 -4.29 -3.29 -7.20
N ILE A 43 -4.23 -4.23 -6.25
CA ILE A 43 -3.61 -3.97 -4.93
C ILE A 43 -2.12 -3.61 -5.08
N ARG A 44 -1.36 -4.37 -5.87
CA ARG A 44 0.06 -4.09 -6.14
C ARG A 44 0.27 -2.76 -6.88
N ALA A 45 -0.65 -2.40 -7.78
CA ALA A 45 -0.63 -1.10 -8.44
C ALA A 45 -0.88 0.05 -7.44
N TRP A 46 -1.82 -0.12 -6.50
CA TRP A 46 -2.05 0.85 -5.43
C TRP A 46 -0.86 0.99 -4.48
N TRP A 47 -0.20 -0.12 -4.11
CA TRP A 47 1.06 -0.07 -3.38
C TRP A 47 2.10 0.77 -4.11
N SER A 48 2.30 0.50 -5.39
CA SER A 48 3.25 1.24 -6.23
C SER A 48 2.95 2.74 -6.26
N LEU A 49 1.69 3.12 -6.51
CA LEU A 49 1.29 4.53 -6.56
C LEU A 49 1.46 5.20 -5.20
N ARG A 50 1.08 4.53 -4.11
CA ARG A 50 1.18 5.06 -2.76
C ARG A 50 2.63 5.26 -2.34
N SER A 51 3.51 4.33 -2.69
CA SER A 51 4.94 4.42 -2.41
C SER A 51 5.63 5.48 -3.24
N LEU A 52 5.33 5.59 -4.55
CA LEU A 52 5.87 6.68 -5.37
C LEU A 52 5.52 8.07 -4.83
N ARG A 53 4.30 8.25 -4.34
CA ARG A 53 3.87 9.50 -3.67
C ARG A 53 4.56 9.68 -2.32
N GLY A 54 4.69 8.60 -1.54
CA GLY A 54 5.35 8.59 -0.24
C GLY A 54 6.84 8.98 -0.33
N VAL A 55 7.58 8.43 -1.31
CA VAL A 55 8.99 8.74 -1.56
C VAL A 55 9.20 10.25 -1.70
N ARG A 56 8.40 10.92 -2.54
CA ARG A 56 8.50 12.37 -2.72
C ARG A 56 8.28 13.11 -1.39
N TRP A 57 7.22 12.78 -0.66
CA TRP A 57 6.89 13.43 0.60
C TRP A 57 8.02 13.24 1.64
N LEU A 58 8.55 12.01 1.77
CA LEU A 58 9.64 11.70 2.69
C LEU A 58 10.89 12.55 2.40
N VAL A 59 11.31 12.60 1.13
CA VAL A 59 12.47 13.40 0.69
C VAL A 59 12.25 14.88 0.96
N GLU A 60 11.06 15.42 0.65
CA GLU A 60 10.72 16.83 0.89
C GLU A 60 10.76 17.21 2.39
N HIS A 61 10.59 16.24 3.29
CA HIS A 61 10.56 16.46 4.74
C HIS A 61 11.80 15.93 5.46
N GLY A 62 12.85 15.54 4.72
CA GLY A 62 14.14 15.13 5.29
C GLY A 62 14.20 13.71 5.86
N PHE A 63 13.26 12.84 5.47
CA PHE A 63 13.26 11.42 5.82
C PHE A 63 13.89 10.58 4.70
N ASP A 64 14.58 9.49 5.06
CA ASP A 64 15.20 8.56 4.11
C ASP A 64 14.19 7.50 3.61
N PRO A 65 13.76 7.56 2.33
CA PRO A 65 12.80 6.60 1.78
C PRO A 65 13.39 5.20 1.53
N THR A 66 14.71 5.03 1.67
CA THR A 66 15.45 3.77 1.46
C THR A 66 15.72 2.99 2.76
N THR A 67 15.18 3.46 3.88
CA THR A 67 15.20 2.70 5.15
C THR A 67 14.58 1.31 4.93
N PRO A 68 15.10 0.24 5.56
CA PRO A 68 14.54 -1.11 5.42
C PRO A 68 13.04 -1.16 5.67
N GLY A 69 12.29 -1.74 4.73
CA GLY A 69 10.82 -1.78 4.75
C GLY A 69 10.14 -0.47 4.36
N GLY A 70 10.91 0.53 3.91
CA GLY A 70 10.42 1.81 3.44
C GLY A 70 9.82 1.76 2.03
N GLU A 71 9.37 2.92 1.55
CA GLU A 71 8.63 3.04 0.29
C GLU A 71 9.44 2.55 -0.93
N VAL A 72 10.78 2.67 -0.92
CA VAL A 72 11.63 2.16 -2.01
C VAL A 72 11.70 0.62 -2.02
N ASP A 73 11.78 -0.02 -0.86
CA ASP A 73 11.79 -1.48 -0.76
C ASP A 73 10.47 -2.06 -1.29
N VAL A 74 9.33 -1.44 -0.95
CA VAL A 74 8.02 -1.83 -1.48
C VAL A 74 8.01 -1.80 -3.00
N LEU A 75 8.53 -0.72 -3.62
CA LEU A 75 8.57 -0.55 -5.08
C LEU A 75 9.46 -1.59 -5.75
N ILE A 76 10.64 -1.87 -5.20
CA ILE A 76 11.55 -2.89 -5.74
C ILE A 76 10.87 -4.26 -5.71
N ASN A 77 10.16 -4.59 -4.63
CA ASN A 77 9.46 -5.86 -4.48
C ASN A 77 8.25 -6.02 -5.42
N GLN A 78 7.75 -4.94 -6.05
CA GLN A 78 6.71 -5.02 -7.08
C GLN A 78 7.27 -5.33 -8.48
N ALA A 79 8.57 -5.12 -8.70
CA ALA A 79 9.22 -5.29 -10.00
C ALA A 79 9.73 -6.72 -10.26
N VAL A 80 9.52 -7.64 -9.31
CA VAL A 80 9.97 -9.04 -9.31
C VAL A 80 8.76 -9.96 -9.44
#